data_AF-A0A7C1FDY6-F1
#
_entry.id   AF-A0A7C1FDY6-F1
#
_cell.length_a   1.000
_cell.length_b   1.000
_cell.length_c   1.000
_cell.angle_alpha   90.00
_cell.angle_beta   90.00
_cell.angle_gamma   90.00
#
_symmetry.space_group_name_H-M   'P 1'
#
loop_
_entity.id
_entity.type
_entity.pdbx_description
1 polymer ?
#
loop_
_entity_poly.entity_id
_entity_poly.type
_entity_poly.pdbx_seq_one_letter_code
_entity_poly.pdbx_strand_id
1 'polypeptide(L)' 'MDLVYPTVPRQACWVHVLRNVAQRLRVRDRERRLALARQIYMARNREAAERALCRYYA' A
#
# COMPACT_ATOMS: atom_id res chain seq x y z
N MET A 1 5.46 -15.03 16.21
CA MET A 1 6.83 -14.76 15.68
C MET A 1 7.60 -13.80 16.56
N ASP A 2 6.93 -12.85 17.20
CA ASP A 2 7.55 -11.83 18.06
C ASP A 2 8.31 -12.42 19.25
N LEU A 3 7.90 -13.60 19.72
CA LEU A 3 8.63 -14.35 20.76
C LEU A 3 10.00 -14.87 20.28
N VAL A 4 10.13 -15.26 19.01
CA VAL A 4 11.35 -15.87 18.45
C VAL A 4 12.26 -14.82 17.83
N TYR A 5 11.68 -13.78 17.21
CA TYR A 5 12.41 -12.69 16.57
C TYR A 5 11.86 -11.33 17.01
N PRO A 6 12.15 -10.90 18.25
CA PRO A 6 11.51 -9.71 18.84
C PRO A 6 11.97 -8.41 18.18
N THR A 7 13.23 -8.32 17.74
CA THR A 7 13.83 -7.09 17.23
C THR A 7 13.69 -6.89 15.73
N VAL A 8 13.17 -7.89 15.01
CA VAL A 8 13.06 -7.83 13.55
C VAL A 8 11.91 -6.88 13.16
N PRO A 9 12.18 -5.82 12.39
CA PRO A 9 11.14 -4.94 11.88
C PRO A 9 10.15 -5.71 11.00
N ARG A 10 8.85 -5.50 11.23
CA ARG A 10 7.78 -6.15 10.47
C ARG A 10 7.06 -5.13 9.59
N GLN A 11 6.80 -5.53 8.35
CA GLN A 11 6.05 -4.73 7.39
C GLN A 11 5.11 -5.64 6.58
N ALA A 12 3.98 -5.09 6.15
CA ALA A 12 3.14 -5.77 5.18
C ALA A 12 3.80 -5.73 3.79
N CYS A 13 3.73 -6.85 3.07
CA CYS A 13 4.21 -6.89 1.70
C CYS A 13 3.23 -6.17 0.78
N TRP A 14 3.71 -5.18 0.02
CA TRP A 14 2.88 -4.41 -0.93
C TRP A 14 2.19 -5.29 -1.97
N VAL A 15 2.83 -6.36 -2.44
CA VAL A 15 2.20 -7.31 -3.39
C VAL A 15 0.92 -7.90 -2.80
N HIS A 16 0.95 -8.33 -1.54
CA HIS A 16 -0.20 -8.90 -0.85
C HIS A 16 -1.26 -7.84 -0.51
N VAL A 17 -0.83 -6.65 -0.08
CA VAL A 17 -1.74 -5.53 0.17
C VAL A 17 -2.52 -5.17 -1.10
N LEU A 18 -1.83 -5.00 -2.22
CA LEU A 18 -2.45 -4.63 -3.51
C LEU A 18 -3.38 -5.73 -4.04
N ARG A 19 -3.02 -7.01 -3.86
CA ARG A 19 -3.90 -8.14 -4.19
C ARG A 19 -5.22 -8.08 -3.40
N ASN A 20 -5.13 -7.85 -2.09
CA ASN A 20 -6.32 -7.75 -1.22
C ASN A 20 -7.19 -6.54 -1.58
N VAL A 21 -6.57 -5.40 -1.90
CA VAL A 21 -7.28 -4.20 -2.36
C VAL A 21 -7.99 -4.47 -3.69
N ALA A 22 -7.29 -5.05 -4.68
CA ALA A 22 -7.84 -5.34 -6.00
C ALA A 22 -9.07 -6.26 -5.96
N GLN A 23 -9.10 -7.22 -5.03
CA GLN A 23 -10.24 -8.12 -4.81
C GLN A 23 -11.50 -7.38 -4.35
N ARG A 24 -11.35 -6.24 -3.66
CA ARG A 24 -12.46 -5.41 -3.16
C ARG A 24 -12.89 -4.32 -4.14
N LEU A 25 -12.14 -4.11 -5.22
CA LEU A 25 -12.42 -3.10 -6.24
C LEU A 25 -13.22 -3.69 -7.41
N ARG A 26 -14.13 -2.88 -7.95
CA ARG A 26 -14.77 -3.17 -9.25
C ARG A 26 -13.70 -3.25 -10.33
N VAL A 27 -13.84 -4.17 -11.28
CA VAL A 27 -12.85 -4.43 -12.34
C VAL A 27 -12.44 -3.15 -13.06
N ARG A 28 -13.41 -2.32 -13.45
CA ARG A 28 -13.18 -1.03 -14.13
C ARG A 28 -12.35 -0.02 -13.34
N ASP A 29 -12.33 -0.11 -12.02
CA ASP A 29 -11.66 0.86 -11.14
C ASP A 29 -10.26 0.37 -10.71
N ARG A 30 -9.93 -0.90 -10.95
CA ARG A 30 -8.69 -1.55 -10.47
C ARG A 30 -7.46 -0.85 -11.00
N GLU A 31 -7.35 -0.66 -12.30
CA GLU A 31 -6.16 -0.07 -12.92
C GLU A 31 -5.86 1.31 -12.35
N ARG A 32 -6.87 2.20 -12.35
CA ARG A 32 -6.75 3.56 -11.80
C ARG A 32 -6.36 3.55 -10.33
N ARG A 33 -7.05 2.76 -9.49
CA ARG A 33 -6.79 2.72 -8.04
C ARG A 33 -5.41 2.11 -7.74
N LEU A 34 -5.00 1.06 -8.42
CA LEU A 34 -3.68 0.43 -8.22
C LEU A 34 -2.53 1.34 -8.70
N ALA A 35 -2.74 2.11 -9.76
CA ALA A 35 -1.78 3.12 -10.19
C ALA A 35 -1.59 4.23 -9.15
N LEU A 36 -2.68 4.69 -8.51
CA LEU A 36 -2.58 5.65 -7.39
C LEU A 36 -1.91 5.03 -6.16
N ALA A 37 -2.24 3.77 -5.82
CA ALA A 37 -1.61 3.07 -4.70
C ALA A 37 -0.08 2.91 -4.90
N ARG A 38 0.38 2.75 -6.14
CA ARG A 38 1.80 2.71 -6.49
C ARG A 38 2.56 3.98 -6.08
N GLN A 39 1.93 5.14 -6.16
CA GLN A 39 2.55 6.41 -5.77
C GLN A 39 2.85 6.48 -4.27
N ILE A 40 2.13 5.72 -3.44
CA ILE A 40 2.29 5.72 -1.97
C ILE A 40 3.62 5.07 -1.60
N TYR A 41 3.85 3.84 -2.08
CA TYR A 41 5.03 3.06 -1.67
C TYR A 41 6.29 3.35 -2.48
N MET A 42 6.16 4.05 -3.60
CA MET A 42 7.30 4.59 -4.37
C MET A 42 7.68 6.01 -3.93
N ALA A 43 6.98 6.59 -2.95
CA ALA A 43 7.28 7.93 -2.47
C ALA A 43 8.67 7.99 -1.82
N ARG A 44 9.38 9.10 -2.04
CA ARG A 44 10.76 9.31 -1.59
C ARG A 44 10.91 9.37 -0.07
N ASN A 45 9.85 9.77 0.64
CA ASN A 45 9.83 9.88 2.09
C ASN A 45 8.41 9.73 2.62
N ARG A 46 8.29 9.68 3.94
CA ARG A 46 7.02 9.49 4.64
C ARG A 46 5.99 10.57 4.31
N GLU A 47 6.37 11.85 4.36
CA GLU A 47 5.45 12.95 4.07
C GLU A 47 4.89 12.88 2.64
N ALA A 48 5.72 12.51 1.65
CA ALA A 48 5.29 12.32 0.28
C ALA A 48 4.34 11.12 0.15
N ALA A 49 4.57 10.03 0.90
CA ALA A 49 3.69 8.87 0.95
C ALA A 49 2.33 9.25 1.55
N GLU A 50 2.30 10.05 2.62
CA GLU A 50 1.07 10.53 3.27
C GLU A 50 0.26 11.43 2.31
N ARG A 51 0.92 12.34 1.57
CA ARG A 51 0.24 13.13 0.52
C ARG A 51 -0.32 12.27 -0.60
N ALA A 52 0.40 11.23 -1.03
CA ALA A 52 -0.10 10.28 -2.01
C ALA A 52 -1.29 9.46 -1.49
N LEU A 53 -1.27 9.09 -0.20
CA LEU A 53 -2.37 8.40 0.47
C LEU A 53 -3.63 9.28 0.53
N CYS A 54 -3.49 10.57 0.84
CA CYS A 54 -4.63 11.51 0.79
C CYS A 54 -5.26 11.57 -0.60
N ARG A 55 -4.44 11.62 -1.66
CA ARG A 55 -4.94 11.57 -3.06
C ARG A 55 -5.59 10.23 -3.42
N TYR A 56 -5.19 9.13 -2.78
CA TYR A 56 -5.79 7.82 -3.01
C TYR A 56 -7.20 7.68 -2.43
N TYR A 57 -7.51 8.41 -1.34
CA TYR A 57 -8.83 8.40 -0.68
C TYR A 57 -9.81 9.44 -1.22
N ALA A 58 -9.33 10.50 -1.88
CA ALA A 58 -10.16 11.42 -2.64
C ALA A 58 -10.89 10.73 -3.80
#